data_AF-A0A8D7ZY13-F1
#
_entry.id   AF-A0A8D7ZY13-F1
#
_cell.length_a   1.000
_cell.length_b   1.000
_cell.length_c   1.000
_cell.angle_alpha   90.00
_cell.angle_beta   90.00
_cell.angle_gamma   90.00
#
_symmetry.space_group_name_H-M   'P 1'
#
loop_
_entity.id
_entity.type
_entity.pdbx_description
1 polymer ?
#
loop_
_entity_poly.entity_id
_entity_poly.type
_entity_poly.pdbx_seq_one_letter_code
_entity_poly.pdbx_strand_id
1 'polypeptide(L)'
;MMSRIVQQFAPWLPAHCTAILFLSLKHQITVTTKEDHFKFGMFHLALSKSTPFFLITASRLFTKITLMFKIIPQPDLYNYSMMVSFLIHGVALAVLILMNTIIWIAIAFCGNFGHKVLLRFISLPIPPLSSALVTCIRKFPTAIGILLIGVALATCGGTALLCANLIYFILLSKMYEEYLEQFVFKTAKKISQRLFGKLKSADKPTSDDTAASTSLRNDSHVKKGHEMNNIQFHLPLFLLLILISIINFPCFILWAKAYRLTPSLKPDASLVPALVVLSNLSILWQIKSPKNIQGYKFLSAVLYVAAVICVLYCQGEIYRLNFVITGVFILVTLHQLLGRNVN
;
A
#
# COMPACT_ATOMS: atom_id res chain seq x y z
N MET A 1 -35.40 2.31 10.40
CA MET A 1 -34.68 3.60 10.51
C MET A 1 -33.18 3.45 10.21
N MET A 2 -32.46 2.54 10.89
CA MET A 2 -31.01 2.32 10.66
C MET A 2 -30.62 2.00 9.20
N SER A 3 -31.41 1.17 8.50
CA SER A 3 -31.15 0.84 7.09
C SER A 3 -31.11 2.08 6.17
N ARG A 4 -31.97 3.08 6.41
CA ARG A 4 -32.00 4.32 5.62
C ARG A 4 -30.75 5.17 5.86
N ILE A 5 -30.28 5.24 7.11
CA ILE A 5 -29.05 5.96 7.47
C ILE A 5 -27.85 5.32 6.76
N VAL A 6 -27.77 3.98 6.78
CA VAL A 6 -26.70 3.25 6.09
C VAL A 6 -26.76 3.50 4.58
N GLN A 7 -27.93 3.40 3.95
CA GLN A 7 -28.07 3.64 2.51
C GLN A 7 -27.67 5.07 2.11
N GLN A 8 -27.97 6.06 2.96
CA GLN A 8 -27.67 7.46 2.69
C GLN A 8 -26.17 7.80 2.83
N PHE A 9 -25.49 7.22 3.82
CA PHE A 9 -24.12 7.62 4.17
C PHE A 9 -23.05 6.57 3.83
N ALA A 10 -23.41 5.32 3.54
CA ALA A 10 -22.46 4.30 3.09
C ALA A 10 -21.64 4.73 1.84
N PRO A 11 -22.22 5.45 0.86
CA PRO A 11 -21.45 5.97 -0.28
C PRO A 11 -20.28 6.88 0.10
N TRP A 12 -20.33 7.52 1.27
CA TRP A 12 -19.28 8.45 1.72
C TRP A 12 -18.09 7.72 2.33
N LEU A 13 -18.28 6.47 2.77
CA LEU A 13 -17.28 5.70 3.49
C LEU A 13 -15.97 5.52 2.69
N PRO A 14 -15.98 5.15 1.38
CA PRO A 14 -14.74 5.00 0.60
C PRO A 14 -13.92 6.29 0.51
N ALA A 15 -14.59 7.45 0.41
CA ALA A 15 -13.92 8.74 0.34
C ALA A 15 -13.18 9.05 1.66
N HIS A 16 -13.82 8.79 2.81
CA HIS A 16 -13.16 8.94 4.11
C HIS A 16 -12.05 7.90 4.34
N CYS A 17 -12.24 6.64 3.93
CA CYS A 17 -11.18 5.63 3.99
C CYS A 17 -9.94 6.07 3.19
N THR A 18 -10.15 6.53 1.96
CA THR A 18 -9.06 7.01 1.10
C THR A 18 -8.35 8.22 1.71
N ALA A 19 -9.10 9.18 2.25
CA ALA A 19 -8.52 10.34 2.93
C ALA A 19 -7.67 9.93 4.15
N ILE A 20 -8.13 8.97 4.96
CA ILE A 20 -7.36 8.44 6.10
C ILE A 20 -6.09 7.74 5.62
N LEU A 21 -6.14 6.98 4.53
CA LEU A 21 -4.95 6.34 3.97
C LEU A 21 -3.92 7.37 3.48
N PHE A 22 -4.36 8.46 2.84
CA PHE A 22 -3.46 9.56 2.45
C PHE A 22 -2.85 10.28 3.65
N LEU A 23 -3.64 10.53 4.70
CA LEU A 23 -3.13 11.10 5.96
C LEU A 23 -2.17 10.14 6.68
N SER A 24 -2.41 8.85 6.61
CA SER A 24 -1.53 7.83 7.17
C SER A 24 -0.20 7.81 6.41
N LEU A 25 -0.23 7.77 5.08
CA LEU A 25 0.97 7.90 4.24
C LEU A 25 1.74 9.19 4.54
N LYS A 26 1.04 10.33 4.62
CA LYS A 26 1.61 11.62 5.01
C LYS A 26 2.36 11.51 6.36
N HIS A 27 1.72 10.92 7.36
CA HIS A 27 2.33 10.74 8.68
C HIS A 27 3.56 9.85 8.61
N GLN A 28 3.49 8.70 7.94
CA GLN A 28 4.62 7.76 7.82
C GLN A 28 5.83 8.41 7.13
N ILE A 29 5.59 9.24 6.12
CA ILE A 29 6.61 10.01 5.40
C ILE A 29 7.22 11.11 6.27
N THR A 30 6.42 11.76 7.12
CA THR A 30 6.87 12.91 7.93
C THR A 30 7.63 12.47 9.18
N VAL A 31 7.35 11.27 9.69
CA VAL A 31 8.05 10.67 10.85
C VAL A 31 9.50 10.31 10.53
N THR A 32 9.89 10.27 9.26
CA THR A 32 11.29 10.13 8.85
C THR A 32 12.11 11.34 9.31
N THR A 33 12.68 11.25 10.52
CA THR A 33 13.55 12.26 11.12
C THR A 33 14.96 12.22 10.53
N LYS A 34 15.67 13.35 10.68
CA LYS A 34 17.00 13.72 10.15
C LYS A 34 18.19 12.82 10.58
N GLU A 35 17.97 11.62 11.11
CA GLU A 35 19.07 10.70 11.43
C GLU A 35 19.53 9.97 10.16
N ASP A 36 20.81 9.59 10.10
CA ASP A 36 21.54 9.02 8.94
C ASP A 36 20.91 7.77 8.29
N HIS A 37 19.80 7.24 8.84
CA HIS A 37 19.06 6.12 8.29
C HIS A 37 17.55 6.41 8.22
N PHE A 38 17.02 6.43 7.00
CA PHE A 38 15.59 6.59 6.70
C PHE A 38 14.75 5.55 7.47
N LYS A 39 13.87 6.00 8.37
CA LYS A 39 12.87 5.18 9.07
C LYS A 39 11.47 5.53 8.56
N PHE A 40 10.73 4.54 8.11
CA PHE A 40 9.33 4.71 7.74
C PHE A 40 8.45 4.48 8.97
N GLY A 41 7.43 5.31 9.17
CA GLY A 41 6.56 5.18 10.33
C GLY A 41 5.69 3.91 10.31
N MET A 42 5.44 3.32 11.48
CA MET A 42 4.54 2.18 11.63
C MET A 42 3.13 2.52 11.13
N PHE A 43 2.61 1.75 10.17
CA PHE A 43 1.32 2.05 9.54
C PHE A 43 0.14 2.06 10.54
N HIS A 44 0.08 1.11 11.48
CA HIS A 44 -0.98 1.06 12.50
C HIS A 44 -0.98 2.31 13.39
N LEU A 45 0.20 2.84 13.72
CA LEU A 45 0.33 4.10 14.48
C LEU A 45 -0.08 5.30 13.62
N ALA A 46 0.22 5.28 12.32
CA ALA A 46 -0.19 6.32 11.40
C ALA A 46 -1.72 6.39 11.22
N LEU A 47 -2.39 5.24 11.16
CA LEU A 47 -3.85 5.16 11.16
C LEU A 47 -4.45 5.84 12.38
N SER A 48 -3.96 5.53 13.59
CA SER A 48 -4.50 6.11 14.83
C SER A 48 -4.19 7.60 15.02
N LYS A 49 -3.17 8.13 14.32
CA LYS A 49 -2.82 9.56 14.34
C LYS A 49 -3.59 10.40 13.32
N SER A 50 -4.40 9.79 12.45
CA SER A 50 -5.24 10.50 11.48
C SER A 50 -6.43 11.15 12.20
N THR A 51 -6.22 12.36 12.70
CA THR A 51 -7.24 13.08 13.47
C THR A 51 -8.32 13.68 12.56
N PRO A 52 -9.61 13.39 12.80
CA PRO A 52 -10.72 13.88 11.96
C PRO A 52 -10.89 15.40 12.03
N PHE A 53 -10.56 16.00 13.18
CA PHE A 53 -10.86 17.40 13.48
C PHE A 53 -10.22 18.36 12.49
N PHE A 54 -8.91 18.20 12.24
CA PHE A 54 -8.20 19.06 11.32
C PHE A 54 -8.64 18.85 9.88
N LEU A 55 -8.93 17.60 9.47
CA LEU A 55 -9.35 17.31 8.10
C LEU A 55 -10.74 17.90 7.81
N ILE A 56 -11.72 17.67 8.69
CA ILE A 56 -13.09 18.14 8.49
C ILE A 56 -13.16 19.66 8.57
N THR A 57 -12.43 20.28 9.51
CA THR A 57 -12.38 21.74 9.63
C THR A 57 -11.71 22.36 8.40
N ALA A 58 -10.57 21.82 7.96
CA ALA A 58 -9.89 22.29 6.75
C ALA A 58 -10.78 22.15 5.51
N SER A 59 -11.52 21.05 5.38
CA SER A 59 -12.43 20.83 4.27
C SER A 59 -13.48 21.95 4.18
N ARG A 60 -14.17 22.27 5.29
CA ARG A 60 -15.19 23.33 5.29
C ARG A 60 -14.63 24.73 5.07
N LEU A 61 -13.44 25.01 5.59
CA LEU A 61 -12.76 26.27 5.29
C LEU A 61 -12.47 26.37 3.79
N PHE A 62 -11.97 25.29 3.20
CA PHE A 62 -11.69 25.22 1.77
C PHE A 62 -12.96 25.36 0.94
N THR A 63 -14.10 24.78 1.35
CA THR A 63 -15.41 25.04 0.72
C THR A 63 -15.72 26.52 0.65
N LYS A 64 -15.56 27.27 1.75
CA LYS A 64 -15.82 28.72 1.77
C LYS A 64 -14.87 29.49 0.84
N ILE A 65 -13.59 29.13 0.86
CA ILE A 65 -12.58 29.74 -0.02
C ILE A 65 -12.94 29.46 -1.49
N THR A 66 -13.22 28.21 -1.84
CA THR A 66 -13.62 27.81 -3.20
C THR A 66 -14.86 28.55 -3.67
N LEU A 67 -15.88 28.74 -2.81
CA LEU A 67 -17.07 29.50 -3.18
C LEU A 67 -16.76 30.99 -3.46
N MET A 68 -15.69 31.56 -2.89
CA MET A 68 -15.24 32.90 -3.24
C MET A 68 -14.52 32.94 -4.60
N PHE A 69 -13.73 31.92 -4.92
CA PHE A 69 -13.03 31.80 -6.19
C PHE A 69 -13.86 30.99 -7.20
N LYS A 70 -14.74 31.65 -7.96
CA LYS A 70 -15.62 31.07 -9.02
C LYS A 70 -14.89 30.27 -10.14
N ILE A 71 -13.60 30.02 -10.01
CA ILE A 71 -12.72 29.31 -10.95
C ILE A 71 -12.82 27.78 -10.76
N ILE A 72 -13.14 27.31 -9.56
CA ILE A 72 -13.14 25.88 -9.22
C ILE A 72 -14.59 25.34 -9.25
N PRO A 73 -14.84 24.10 -9.70
CA PRO A 73 -16.16 23.49 -9.67
C PRO A 73 -16.76 23.56 -8.25
N GLN A 74 -18.05 23.90 -8.19
CA GLN A 74 -18.75 24.06 -6.93
C GLN A 74 -18.73 22.73 -6.17
N PRO A 75 -18.27 22.72 -4.90
CA PRO A 75 -18.29 21.53 -4.08
C PRO A 75 -19.72 21.12 -3.76
N ASP A 76 -19.91 19.83 -3.52
CA ASP A 76 -21.22 19.30 -3.14
C ASP A 76 -21.67 19.97 -1.83
N LEU A 77 -22.81 20.68 -1.87
CA LEU A 77 -23.35 21.43 -0.73
C LEU A 77 -24.01 20.46 0.26
N TYR A 78 -23.26 20.06 1.29
CA TYR A 78 -23.77 19.22 2.36
C TYR A 78 -24.38 20.05 3.50
N ASN A 79 -25.72 20.07 3.56
CA ASN A 79 -26.46 20.70 4.66
C ASN A 79 -26.46 19.89 5.98
N TYR A 80 -25.55 18.92 6.12
CA TYR A 80 -25.49 18.05 7.29
C TYR A 80 -24.60 18.64 8.40
N SER A 81 -24.94 18.33 9.65
CA SER A 81 -24.14 18.71 10.82
C SER A 81 -22.72 18.14 10.73
N MET A 82 -21.72 18.85 11.26
CA MET A 82 -20.34 18.38 11.34
C MET A 82 -20.23 17.01 12.02
N MET A 83 -21.11 16.75 12.98
CA MET A 83 -21.16 15.50 13.74
C MET A 83 -21.31 14.27 12.84
N VAL A 84 -22.07 14.37 11.75
CA VAL A 84 -22.26 13.25 10.80
C VAL A 84 -20.95 12.91 10.11
N SER A 85 -20.23 13.93 9.61
CA SER A 85 -18.91 13.72 8.99
C SER A 85 -17.89 13.16 9.98
N PHE A 86 -17.94 13.58 11.24
CA PHE A 86 -17.08 13.03 12.31
C PHE A 86 -17.36 11.54 12.54
N LEU A 87 -18.64 11.17 12.64
CA LEU A 87 -19.05 9.78 12.85
C LEU A 87 -18.63 8.90 11.67
N ILE A 88 -18.87 9.33 10.44
CA ILE A 88 -18.48 8.56 9.24
C ILE A 88 -16.96 8.39 9.16
N HIS A 89 -16.18 9.44 9.47
CA HIS A 89 -14.73 9.31 9.50
C HIS A 89 -14.24 8.36 10.61
N GLY A 90 -14.91 8.34 11.77
CA GLY A 90 -14.64 7.37 12.83
C GLY A 90 -14.94 5.93 12.40
N VAL A 91 -16.07 5.70 11.71
CA VAL A 91 -16.42 4.38 11.14
C VAL A 91 -15.39 3.98 10.06
N ALA A 92 -14.99 4.89 9.18
CA ALA A 92 -13.95 4.64 8.18
C ALA A 92 -12.62 4.23 8.81
N LEU A 93 -12.21 4.89 9.91
CA LEU A 93 -11.03 4.53 10.66
C LEU A 93 -11.14 3.12 11.25
N ALA A 94 -12.26 2.79 11.88
CA ALA A 94 -12.51 1.46 12.43
C ALA A 94 -12.46 0.37 11.35
N VAL A 95 -13.08 0.61 10.18
CA VAL A 95 -13.04 -0.31 9.03
C VAL A 95 -11.60 -0.52 8.55
N LEU A 96 -10.81 0.54 8.41
CA LEU A 96 -9.41 0.42 7.99
C LEU A 96 -8.55 -0.34 9.01
N ILE A 97 -8.76 -0.15 10.31
CA ILE A 97 -8.05 -0.90 11.37
C ILE A 97 -8.42 -2.39 11.30
N LEU A 98 -9.69 -2.71 11.10
CA LEU A 98 -10.14 -4.09 10.92
C LEU A 98 -9.55 -4.73 9.67
N MET A 99 -9.62 -4.04 8.52
CA MET A 99 -9.02 -4.50 7.26
C MET A 99 -7.52 -4.74 7.41
N ASN A 100 -6.80 -3.80 8.04
CA ASN A 100 -5.37 -3.94 8.29
C ASN A 100 -5.07 -5.17 9.16
N THR A 101 -5.83 -5.37 10.24
CA THR A 101 -5.69 -6.54 11.12
C THR A 101 -5.96 -7.85 10.36
N ILE A 102 -7.01 -7.91 9.53
CA ILE A 102 -7.32 -9.06 8.69
C ILE A 102 -6.18 -9.35 7.71
N ILE A 103 -5.62 -8.32 7.07
CA ILE A 103 -4.48 -8.48 6.14
C ILE A 103 -3.26 -9.05 6.89
N TRP A 104 -2.95 -8.55 8.09
CA TRP A 104 -1.85 -9.08 8.90
C TRP A 104 -2.06 -10.54 9.30
N ILE A 105 -3.27 -10.89 9.73
CA ILE A 105 -3.64 -12.27 10.03
C ILE A 105 -3.47 -13.14 8.78
N ALA A 106 -4.00 -12.71 7.63
CA ALA A 106 -3.91 -13.44 6.37
C ALA A 106 -2.44 -13.60 5.92
N ILE A 107 -1.61 -12.57 6.02
CA ILE A 107 -0.17 -12.64 5.71
C ILE A 107 0.53 -13.64 6.64
N ALA A 108 0.24 -13.62 7.94
CA ALA A 108 0.83 -14.54 8.91
C ALA A 108 0.46 -16.00 8.62
N PHE A 109 -0.79 -16.28 8.26
CA PHE A 109 -1.22 -17.62 7.85
C PHE A 109 -0.66 -18.03 6.49
N CYS A 110 -0.59 -17.10 5.53
CA CYS A 110 -0.15 -17.38 4.17
C CYS A 110 1.36 -17.60 4.07
N GLY A 111 2.18 -17.04 4.98
CA GLY A 111 3.61 -17.37 5.04
C GLY A 111 3.90 -18.87 5.16
N ASN A 112 3.04 -19.61 5.86
CA ASN A 112 3.15 -21.07 6.00
C ASN A 112 2.71 -21.83 4.72
N PHE A 113 1.88 -21.18 3.88
CA PHE A 113 1.39 -21.70 2.60
C PHE A 113 2.32 -21.32 1.44
N GLY A 114 3.02 -20.18 1.53
CA GLY A 114 3.96 -19.64 0.55
C GLY A 114 5.05 -20.63 0.20
N HIS A 115 5.74 -21.20 1.19
CA HIS A 115 6.74 -22.24 0.98
C HIS A 115 6.18 -23.46 0.21
N LYS A 116 4.93 -23.88 0.48
CA LYS A 116 4.28 -25.01 -0.23
C LYS A 116 3.83 -24.66 -1.64
N VAL A 117 3.29 -23.46 -1.86
CA VAL A 117 2.85 -23.00 -3.19
C VAL A 117 4.03 -22.68 -4.09
N LEU A 118 5.04 -21.98 -3.56
CA LEU A 118 6.26 -21.65 -4.28
C LEU A 118 6.97 -22.93 -4.74
N LEU A 119 7.08 -23.93 -3.86
CA LEU A 119 7.64 -25.24 -4.24
C LEU A 119 6.79 -25.96 -5.29
N ARG A 120 5.45 -25.91 -5.19
CA ARG A 120 4.57 -26.51 -6.22
C ARG A 120 4.63 -25.81 -7.57
N PHE A 121 4.79 -24.48 -7.57
CA PHE A 121 4.88 -23.69 -8.80
C PHE A 121 6.25 -23.87 -9.48
N ILE A 122 7.31 -24.05 -8.68
CA ILE A 122 8.67 -24.36 -9.17
C ILE A 122 8.79 -25.83 -9.59
N SER A 123 8.04 -26.74 -8.97
CA SER A 123 8.07 -28.18 -9.29
C SER A 123 7.25 -28.59 -10.51
N LEU A 124 6.64 -27.65 -11.24
CA LEU A 124 5.98 -27.95 -12.52
C LEU A 124 7.08 -28.18 -13.59
N PRO A 125 7.23 -29.42 -14.11
CA PRO A 125 8.30 -29.74 -15.04
C PRO A 125 7.88 -29.29 -16.44
N ILE A 126 8.34 -28.12 -16.89
CA ILE A 126 8.21 -27.67 -18.28
C ILE A 126 9.62 -27.51 -18.87
N PRO A 127 10.16 -28.53 -19.56
CA PRO A 127 11.59 -28.66 -19.90
C PRO A 127 12.23 -27.61 -20.82
N PRO A 128 11.56 -26.92 -21.78
CA PRO A 128 12.26 -25.95 -22.63
C PRO A 128 12.26 -24.52 -22.06
N LEU A 129 11.63 -24.26 -20.91
CA LEU A 129 11.40 -22.89 -20.46
C LEU A 129 12.46 -22.36 -19.48
N SER A 130 13.46 -23.12 -19.04
CA SER A 130 14.30 -22.74 -17.88
C SER A 130 15.03 -21.39 -18.01
N SER A 131 15.56 -21.03 -19.18
CA SER A 131 16.21 -19.74 -19.41
C SER A 131 15.21 -18.56 -19.50
N ALA A 132 14.05 -18.80 -20.13
CA ALA A 132 12.94 -17.86 -20.19
C ALA A 132 12.26 -17.69 -18.83
N LEU A 133 12.15 -18.74 -18.03
CA LEU A 133 11.62 -18.76 -16.67
C LEU A 133 12.57 -18.04 -15.72
N VAL A 134 13.89 -18.26 -15.82
CA VAL A 134 14.89 -17.54 -15.02
C VAL A 134 14.91 -16.04 -15.37
N THR A 135 14.76 -15.71 -16.66
CA THR A 135 14.61 -14.31 -17.10
C THR A 135 13.26 -13.72 -16.65
N CYS A 136 12.19 -14.52 -16.65
CA CYS A 136 10.87 -14.17 -16.15
C CYS A 136 10.86 -13.98 -14.63
N ILE A 137 11.63 -14.76 -13.88
CA ILE A 137 11.81 -14.62 -12.42
C ILE A 137 12.58 -13.33 -12.08
N ARG A 138 13.60 -12.97 -12.87
CA ARG A 138 14.33 -11.69 -12.69
C ARG A 138 13.51 -10.47 -13.15
N LYS A 139 12.66 -10.63 -14.17
CA LYS A 139 11.71 -9.61 -14.67
C LYS A 139 10.31 -9.76 -14.07
N PHE A 140 10.16 -10.52 -12.98
CA PHE A 140 8.86 -11.00 -12.51
C PHE A 140 7.84 -9.87 -12.29
N PRO A 141 8.18 -8.75 -11.63
CA PRO A 141 7.21 -7.66 -11.45
C PRO A 141 6.84 -6.91 -12.75
N THR A 142 7.76 -6.82 -13.72
CA THR A 142 7.45 -6.21 -15.04
C THR A 142 6.54 -7.08 -15.86
N ALA A 143 6.81 -8.38 -15.92
CA ALA A 143 6.03 -9.33 -16.71
C ALA A 143 4.60 -9.42 -16.18
N ILE A 144 4.44 -9.42 -14.84
CA ILE A 144 3.14 -9.35 -14.17
C ILE A 144 2.40 -8.07 -14.54
N GLY A 145 3.08 -6.91 -14.55
CA GLY A 145 2.46 -5.64 -14.92
C GLY A 145 1.91 -5.65 -16.35
N ILE A 146 2.71 -6.11 -17.30
CA ILE A 146 2.31 -6.25 -18.71
C ILE A 146 1.14 -7.24 -18.84
N LEU A 147 1.19 -8.36 -18.13
CA LEU A 147 0.12 -9.35 -18.10
C LEU A 147 -1.18 -8.74 -17.56
N LEU A 148 -1.14 -8.03 -16.44
CA LEU A 148 -2.32 -7.39 -15.83
C LEU A 148 -2.90 -6.31 -16.73
N ILE A 149 -2.06 -5.54 -17.43
CA ILE A 149 -2.49 -4.58 -18.45
C ILE A 149 -3.18 -5.32 -19.61
N GLY A 150 -2.61 -6.42 -20.08
CA GLY A 150 -3.23 -7.29 -21.09
C GLY A 150 -4.59 -7.82 -20.65
N VAL A 151 -4.72 -8.27 -19.38
CA VAL A 151 -6.00 -8.69 -18.79
C VAL A 151 -6.99 -7.54 -18.78
N ALA A 152 -6.58 -6.32 -18.41
CA ALA A 152 -7.46 -5.15 -18.40
C ALA A 152 -8.02 -4.85 -19.80
N LEU A 153 -7.17 -4.91 -20.83
CA LEU A 153 -7.56 -4.67 -22.23
C LEU A 153 -8.42 -5.80 -22.81
N ALA A 154 -8.16 -7.05 -22.43
CA ALA A 154 -8.90 -8.21 -22.91
C ALA A 154 -10.27 -8.38 -22.23
N THR A 155 -10.39 -7.94 -20.97
CA THR A 155 -11.59 -8.16 -20.13
C THR A 155 -12.23 -6.82 -19.71
N CYS A 156 -11.97 -6.38 -18.47
CA CYS A 156 -12.29 -5.06 -17.95
C CYS A 156 -11.25 -4.64 -16.89
N GLY A 157 -11.16 -3.35 -16.60
CA GLY A 157 -10.27 -2.79 -15.58
C GLY A 157 -10.54 -3.35 -14.19
N GLY A 158 -11.81 -3.59 -13.84
CA GLY A 158 -12.22 -4.20 -12.58
C GLY A 158 -11.61 -5.59 -12.36
N THR A 159 -11.64 -6.47 -13.37
CA THR A 159 -11.01 -7.81 -13.30
C THR A 159 -9.51 -7.70 -13.05
N ALA A 160 -8.83 -6.83 -13.80
CA ALA A 160 -7.39 -6.65 -13.67
C ALA A 160 -6.97 -6.10 -12.30
N LEU A 161 -7.75 -5.17 -11.73
CA LEU A 161 -7.54 -4.64 -10.38
C LEU A 161 -7.73 -5.73 -9.30
N LEU A 162 -8.73 -6.60 -9.44
CA LEU A 162 -8.90 -7.76 -8.55
C LEU A 162 -7.71 -8.74 -8.64
N CYS A 163 -7.26 -9.07 -9.85
CA CYS A 163 -6.06 -9.89 -10.04
C CYS A 163 -4.81 -9.22 -9.45
N ALA A 164 -4.69 -7.91 -9.58
CA ALA A 164 -3.59 -7.15 -8.98
C ALA A 164 -3.60 -7.23 -7.45
N ASN A 165 -4.76 -7.22 -6.79
CA ASN A 165 -4.82 -7.43 -5.33
C ASN A 165 -4.27 -8.78 -4.91
N LEU A 166 -4.64 -9.85 -5.62
CA LEU A 166 -4.16 -11.20 -5.30
C LEU A 166 -2.64 -11.28 -5.44
N ILE A 167 -2.10 -10.72 -6.53
CA ILE A 167 -0.66 -10.72 -6.77
C ILE A 167 0.08 -9.84 -5.75
N TYR A 168 -0.45 -8.66 -5.45
CA TYR A 168 0.15 -7.79 -4.44
C TYR A 168 0.11 -8.44 -3.05
N PHE A 169 -0.97 -9.15 -2.70
CA PHE A 169 -1.03 -9.92 -1.47
C PHE A 169 0.08 -10.98 -1.40
N ILE A 170 0.30 -11.75 -2.47
CA ILE A 170 1.39 -12.74 -2.55
C ILE A 170 2.77 -12.07 -2.39
N LEU A 171 2.98 -10.92 -3.06
CA LEU A 171 4.22 -10.16 -2.93
C LEU A 171 4.44 -9.68 -1.49
N LEU A 172 3.39 -9.21 -0.81
CA LEU A 172 3.44 -8.81 0.61
C LEU A 172 3.74 -10.00 1.53
N SER A 173 3.10 -11.15 1.30
CA SER A 173 3.39 -12.37 2.07
C SER A 173 4.84 -12.81 1.91
N LYS A 174 5.40 -12.76 0.69
CA LYS A 174 6.81 -13.07 0.44
C LYS A 174 7.75 -12.09 1.15
N MET A 175 7.48 -10.78 1.08
CA MET A 175 8.27 -9.79 1.80
C MET A 175 8.24 -10.02 3.33
N TYR A 176 7.10 -10.44 3.86
CA TYR A 176 6.95 -10.77 5.27
C TYR A 176 7.65 -12.07 5.67
N GLU A 177 7.60 -13.11 4.83
CA GLU A 177 8.31 -14.37 5.01
C GLU A 177 9.82 -14.13 5.07
N GLU A 178 10.38 -13.40 4.10
CA GLU A 178 11.81 -13.03 4.08
C GLU A 178 12.21 -12.26 5.35
N TYR A 179 11.35 -11.33 5.81
CA TYR A 179 11.55 -10.62 7.07
C TYR A 179 11.54 -11.56 8.29
N LEU A 180 10.59 -12.50 8.35
CA LEU A 180 10.47 -13.47 9.45
C LEU A 180 11.67 -14.42 9.49
N GLU A 181 12.11 -14.95 8.36
CA GLU A 181 13.29 -15.82 8.28
C GLU A 181 14.51 -15.12 8.89
N GLN A 182 14.78 -13.89 8.47
CA GLN A 182 15.90 -13.12 9.02
C GLN A 182 15.74 -12.83 10.50
N PHE A 183 14.51 -12.58 10.97
CA PHE A 183 14.22 -12.38 12.38
C PHE A 183 14.46 -13.66 13.20
N VAL A 184 14.00 -14.82 12.71
CA VAL A 184 14.15 -16.12 13.35
C VAL A 184 15.61 -16.54 13.38
N PHE A 185 16.35 -16.47 12.27
CA PHE A 185 17.78 -16.80 12.23
C PHE A 185 18.60 -15.95 13.20
N LYS A 186 18.31 -14.64 13.31
CA LYS A 186 18.98 -13.76 14.27
C LYS A 186 18.63 -14.10 15.71
N THR A 187 17.35 -14.39 15.98
CA THR A 187 16.89 -14.78 17.31
C THR A 187 17.51 -16.11 17.73
N ALA A 188 17.53 -17.10 16.83
CA ALA A 188 18.19 -18.39 17.03
C ALA A 188 19.69 -18.24 17.28
N LYS A 189 20.39 -17.41 16.48
CA LYS A 189 21.81 -17.10 16.70
C LYS A 189 22.07 -16.43 18.05
N LYS A 190 21.21 -15.51 18.48
CA LYS A 190 21.34 -14.83 19.78
C LYS A 190 21.08 -15.78 20.95
N ILE A 191 20.11 -16.70 20.79
CA ILE A 191 19.82 -17.74 21.77
C ILE A 191 20.98 -18.75 21.84
N SER A 192 21.49 -19.21 20.69
CA SER A 192 22.62 -20.14 20.65
C SER A 192 23.89 -19.53 21.23
N GLN A 193 24.18 -18.25 20.95
CA GLN A 193 25.29 -17.54 21.59
C GLN A 193 25.11 -17.42 23.11
N ARG A 194 23.89 -17.24 23.61
CA ARG A 194 23.63 -17.17 25.07
C ARG A 194 23.72 -18.53 25.75
N LEU A 195 23.30 -19.60 25.07
CA LEU A 195 23.32 -20.97 25.60
C LEU A 195 24.71 -21.60 25.49
N PHE A 196 25.34 -21.56 24.31
CA PHE A 196 26.62 -22.19 24.03
C PHE A 196 27.83 -21.26 24.26
N GLY A 197 27.65 -19.94 24.16
CA GLY A 197 28.74 -18.99 24.47
C GLY A 197 29.10 -18.98 25.96
N LYS A 198 28.13 -19.24 26.84
CA LYS A 198 28.39 -19.43 28.27
C LYS A 198 29.19 -20.71 28.58
N LEU A 199 29.12 -21.74 27.74
CA LEU A 199 29.94 -22.95 27.89
C LEU A 199 31.39 -22.76 27.41
N LYS A 200 31.64 -21.81 26.48
CA LYS A 200 32.97 -21.59 25.90
C LYS A 200 33.79 -20.52 26.63
N SER A 201 33.20 -19.75 27.55
CA SER A 201 33.91 -18.74 28.36
C SER A 201 34.67 -19.30 29.58
N ALA A 202 34.86 -20.61 29.67
CA ALA A 202 35.73 -21.21 30.69
C ALA A 202 37.20 -21.26 30.27
N ASP A 203 37.58 -20.90 29.03
CA ASP A 203 38.99 -20.90 28.65
C ASP A 203 39.36 -19.84 27.59
N LYS A 204 40.37 -19.02 27.95
CA LYS A 204 41.11 -17.95 27.24
C LYS A 204 40.49 -16.55 26.99
N PRO A 205 41.20 -15.48 27.41
CA PRO A 205 41.04 -14.13 26.88
C PRO A 205 42.03 -13.91 25.72
N THR A 206 41.58 -13.38 24.59
CA THR A 206 42.47 -12.64 23.68
C THR A 206 41.67 -11.60 22.92
N SER A 207 42.13 -10.37 23.09
CA SER A 207 41.63 -9.11 22.54
C SER A 207 41.94 -9.02 21.05
N ASP A 208 40.96 -9.29 20.19
CA ASP A 208 40.92 -8.81 18.78
C ASP A 208 39.53 -8.93 18.10
N ASP A 209 38.54 -9.60 18.70
CA ASP A 209 37.21 -9.84 18.09
C ASP A 209 36.19 -8.69 18.16
N THR A 210 36.54 -7.55 18.77
CA THR A 210 35.59 -6.45 19.02
C THR A 210 35.24 -5.65 17.75
N ALA A 211 36.14 -5.58 16.77
CA ALA A 211 35.92 -4.84 15.53
C ALA A 211 35.03 -5.60 14.53
N ALA A 212 35.25 -6.91 14.34
CA ALA A 212 34.48 -7.73 13.41
C ALA A 212 33.05 -8.02 13.89
N SER A 213 32.86 -8.12 15.21
CA SER A 213 31.54 -8.31 15.81
C SER A 213 30.67 -7.04 15.76
N THR A 214 31.29 -5.85 15.77
CA THR A 214 30.59 -4.57 15.69
C THR A 214 30.14 -4.26 14.26
N SER A 215 30.94 -4.58 13.23
CA SER A 215 30.53 -4.37 11.82
C SER A 215 29.36 -5.28 11.42
N LEU A 216 29.40 -6.57 11.77
CA LEU A 216 28.31 -7.52 11.52
C LEU A 216 27.01 -7.16 12.27
N ARG A 217 27.14 -6.53 13.45
CA ARG A 217 26.00 -6.13 14.27
C ARG A 217 25.32 -4.86 13.73
N ASN A 218 26.09 -3.90 13.20
CA ASN A 218 25.53 -2.71 12.54
C ASN A 218 24.86 -3.07 11.22
N ASP A 219 25.50 -3.87 10.37
CA ASP A 219 25.00 -4.20 9.04
C ASP A 219 23.68 -5.01 9.10
N SER A 220 23.57 -5.89 10.10
CA SER A 220 22.35 -6.65 10.36
C SER A 220 21.20 -5.84 10.97
N HIS A 221 21.48 -4.75 11.67
CA HIS A 221 20.46 -3.85 12.23
C HIS A 221 19.92 -2.90 11.15
N VAL A 222 20.79 -2.39 10.28
CA VAL A 222 20.44 -1.56 9.12
C VAL A 222 19.55 -2.34 8.15
N LYS A 223 19.92 -3.59 7.82
CA LYS A 223 19.12 -4.45 6.94
C LYS A 223 17.72 -4.76 7.48
N LYS A 224 17.59 -4.98 8.80
CA LYS A 224 16.28 -5.23 9.46
C LYS A 224 15.36 -4.00 9.37
N GLY A 225 15.91 -2.81 9.60
CA GLY A 225 15.15 -1.56 9.47
C GLY A 225 14.62 -1.36 8.05
N HIS A 226 15.45 -1.67 7.04
CA HIS A 226 15.10 -1.50 5.64
C HIS A 226 13.94 -2.41 5.18
N GLU A 227 13.94 -3.69 5.56
CA GLU A 227 12.88 -4.65 5.17
C GLU A 227 11.54 -4.34 5.83
N MET A 228 11.56 -3.98 7.11
CA MET A 228 10.38 -3.55 7.85
C MET A 228 9.78 -2.26 7.25
N ASN A 229 10.62 -1.31 6.85
CA ASN A 229 10.18 -0.08 6.17
C ASN A 229 9.50 -0.38 4.83
N ASN A 230 10.02 -1.35 4.07
CA ASN A 230 9.47 -1.73 2.77
C ASN A 230 8.03 -2.26 2.91
N ILE A 231 7.79 -3.17 3.85
CA ILE A 231 6.45 -3.70 4.14
C ILE A 231 5.50 -2.57 4.57
N GLN A 232 5.97 -1.68 5.45
CA GLN A 232 5.14 -0.57 5.95
C GLN A 232 4.79 0.47 4.90
N PHE A 233 5.63 0.62 3.86
CA PHE A 233 5.37 1.47 2.70
C PHE A 233 4.35 0.83 1.75
N HIS A 234 4.45 -0.47 1.51
CA HIS A 234 3.53 -1.16 0.59
C HIS A 234 2.14 -1.40 1.18
N LEU A 235 1.99 -1.49 2.49
CA LEU A 235 0.71 -1.76 3.16
C LEU A 235 -0.41 -0.72 2.88
N PRO A 236 -0.19 0.60 3.03
CA PRO A 236 -1.19 1.61 2.65
C PRO A 236 -1.49 1.62 1.15
N LEU A 237 -0.49 1.38 0.29
CA LEU A 237 -0.67 1.30 -1.16
C LEU A 237 -1.54 0.08 -1.55
N PHE A 238 -1.35 -1.04 -0.85
CA PHE A 238 -2.20 -2.22 -1.01
C PHE A 238 -3.64 -1.96 -0.56
N LEU A 239 -3.85 -1.26 0.56
CA LEU A 239 -5.20 -0.84 0.98
C LEU A 239 -5.86 0.11 -0.02
N LEU A 240 -5.10 1.04 -0.61
CA LEU A 240 -5.60 1.89 -1.70
C LEU A 240 -5.98 1.07 -2.94
N LEU A 241 -5.21 0.02 -3.26
CA LEU A 241 -5.54 -0.91 -4.35
C LEU A 241 -6.84 -1.68 -4.05
N ILE A 242 -7.03 -2.14 -2.81
CA ILE A 242 -8.28 -2.79 -2.40
C ILE A 242 -9.45 -1.82 -2.55
N LEU A 243 -9.32 -0.57 -2.08
CA LEU A 243 -10.39 0.43 -2.20
C LEU A 243 -10.76 0.73 -3.65
N ILE A 244 -9.79 0.99 -4.54
CA ILE A 244 -10.09 1.24 -5.96
C ILE A 244 -10.71 0.00 -6.62
N SER A 245 -10.38 -1.21 -6.16
CA SER A 245 -10.97 -2.45 -6.67
C SER A 245 -12.41 -2.64 -6.20
N ILE A 246 -12.72 -2.31 -4.95
CA ILE A 246 -14.09 -2.29 -4.42
C ILE A 246 -14.95 -1.28 -5.17
N ILE A 247 -14.41 -0.08 -5.43
CA ILE A 247 -15.11 0.96 -6.19
C ILE A 247 -15.44 0.49 -7.62
N ASN A 248 -14.52 -0.22 -8.26
CA ASN A 248 -14.70 -0.74 -9.62
C ASN A 248 -15.27 -2.17 -9.68
N PHE A 249 -15.68 -2.73 -8.55
CA PHE A 249 -16.27 -4.07 -8.47
C PHE A 249 -17.55 -4.23 -9.32
N PRO A 250 -18.44 -3.22 -9.43
CA PRO A 250 -19.60 -3.32 -10.32
C PRO A 250 -19.22 -3.56 -11.79
N CYS A 251 -18.11 -3.01 -12.26
CA CYS A 251 -17.62 -3.25 -13.64
C CYS A 251 -17.24 -4.72 -13.84
N PHE A 252 -16.58 -5.32 -12.84
CA PHE A 252 -16.27 -6.75 -12.83
C PHE A 252 -17.55 -7.61 -12.88
N ILE A 253 -18.56 -7.31 -12.05
CA ILE A 253 -19.83 -8.05 -12.05
C ILE A 253 -20.51 -7.96 -13.42
N LEU A 254 -20.54 -6.75 -14.00
CA LEU A 254 -21.18 -6.52 -15.29
C LEU A 254 -20.48 -7.31 -16.40
N TRP A 255 -19.15 -7.26 -16.44
CA TRP A 255 -18.35 -8.08 -17.35
C TRP A 255 -18.59 -9.57 -17.14
N ALA A 256 -18.58 -10.06 -15.90
CA ALA A 256 -18.78 -11.47 -15.59
C ALA A 256 -20.14 -11.99 -16.06
N LYS A 257 -21.19 -11.17 -15.96
CA LYS A 257 -22.53 -11.49 -16.50
C LYS A 257 -22.57 -11.48 -18.03
N ALA A 258 -21.88 -10.52 -18.66
CA ALA A 258 -21.85 -10.35 -20.11
C ALA A 258 -20.80 -11.22 -20.82
N TYR A 259 -19.93 -11.93 -20.08
CA TYR A 259 -18.76 -12.64 -20.60
C TYR A 259 -19.07 -13.59 -21.76
N ARG A 260 -20.22 -14.29 -21.70
CA ARG A 260 -20.65 -15.22 -22.76
C ARG A 260 -20.97 -14.51 -24.09
N LEU A 261 -21.39 -13.25 -24.03
CA LEU A 261 -21.84 -12.46 -25.18
C LEU A 261 -20.69 -11.60 -25.73
N THR A 262 -19.97 -10.93 -24.84
CA THR A 262 -18.86 -10.04 -25.18
C THR A 262 -17.70 -10.28 -24.22
N PRO A 263 -16.55 -10.79 -24.71
CA PRO A 263 -15.41 -11.11 -23.84
C PRO A 263 -14.75 -9.87 -23.23
N SER A 264 -14.92 -8.70 -23.85
CA SER A 264 -14.42 -7.40 -23.39
C SER A 264 -15.59 -6.47 -23.09
N LEU A 265 -15.51 -5.75 -21.96
CA LEU A 265 -16.51 -4.76 -21.58
C LEU A 265 -16.22 -3.43 -22.30
N LYS A 266 -17.14 -2.97 -23.17
CA LYS A 266 -17.06 -1.66 -23.82
C LYS A 266 -18.43 -0.97 -23.81
N PRO A 267 -18.54 0.29 -23.35
CA PRO A 267 -17.50 1.11 -22.71
C PRO A 267 -17.18 0.67 -21.27
N ASP A 268 -15.91 0.77 -20.85
CA ASP A 268 -15.45 0.47 -19.49
C ASP A 268 -14.89 1.72 -18.79
N ALA A 269 -15.63 2.23 -17.81
CA ALA A 269 -15.24 3.40 -17.02
C ALA A 269 -14.05 3.15 -16.08
N SER A 270 -13.77 1.88 -15.75
CA SER A 270 -12.67 1.48 -14.86
C SER A 270 -11.34 1.29 -15.59
N LEU A 271 -11.36 1.21 -16.93
CA LEU A 271 -10.19 0.86 -17.74
C LEU A 271 -9.04 1.85 -17.57
N VAL A 272 -9.32 3.16 -17.73
CA VAL A 272 -8.27 4.19 -17.65
C VAL A 272 -7.61 4.24 -16.26
N PRO A 273 -8.36 4.33 -15.14
CA PRO A 273 -7.77 4.24 -13.80
C PRO A 273 -6.98 2.95 -13.59
N ALA A 274 -7.51 1.80 -14.04
CA ALA A 274 -6.84 0.52 -13.89
C ALA A 274 -5.49 0.49 -14.63
N LEU A 275 -5.44 0.88 -15.90
CA LEU A 275 -4.20 0.89 -16.68
C LEU A 275 -3.11 1.75 -16.03
N VAL A 276 -3.48 2.93 -15.54
CA VAL A 276 -2.53 3.83 -14.88
C VAL A 276 -2.05 3.24 -13.56
N VAL A 277 -2.95 2.75 -12.70
CA VAL A 277 -2.56 2.15 -11.41
C VAL A 277 -1.69 0.91 -11.61
N LEU A 278 -2.04 0.02 -12.54
CA LEU A 278 -1.27 -1.18 -12.86
C LEU A 278 0.13 -0.86 -13.39
N SER A 279 0.25 0.16 -14.24
CA SER A 279 1.54 0.62 -14.76
C SER A 279 2.43 1.14 -13.62
N ASN A 280 1.88 1.98 -12.74
CA ASN A 280 2.60 2.51 -11.58
C ASN A 280 3.00 1.42 -10.59
N LEU A 281 2.10 0.46 -10.30
CA LEU A 281 2.41 -0.68 -9.44
C LEU A 281 3.52 -1.56 -10.01
N SER A 282 3.51 -1.82 -11.32
CA SER A 282 4.57 -2.59 -11.96
C SER A 282 5.94 -1.95 -11.76
N ILE A 283 6.03 -0.61 -11.83
CA ILE A 283 7.25 0.14 -11.55
C ILE A 283 7.60 0.06 -10.05
N LEU A 284 6.64 0.33 -9.17
CA LEU A 284 6.85 0.32 -7.72
C LEU A 284 7.32 -1.03 -7.19
N TRP A 285 6.79 -2.14 -7.72
CA TRP A 285 7.22 -3.49 -7.31
C TRP A 285 8.66 -3.85 -7.72
N GLN A 286 9.27 -3.11 -8.66
CA GLN A 286 10.67 -3.29 -9.03
C GLN A 286 11.63 -2.50 -8.15
N ILE A 287 11.14 -1.40 -7.57
CA ILE A 287 11.97 -0.47 -6.83
C ILE A 287 11.99 -0.88 -5.36
N LYS A 288 13.18 -1.03 -4.78
CA LYS A 288 13.34 -1.11 -3.32
C LYS A 288 12.92 0.22 -2.70
N SER A 289 11.66 0.31 -2.30
CA SER A 289 11.03 1.47 -1.69
C SER A 289 10.85 1.23 -0.19
N PRO A 290 10.73 2.26 0.64
CA PRO A 290 10.95 3.67 0.34
C PRO A 290 12.46 4.00 0.21
N LYS A 291 12.84 4.81 -0.78
CA LYS A 291 14.21 5.34 -0.91
C LYS A 291 14.42 6.53 0.02
N ASN A 292 15.68 6.77 0.41
CA ASN A 292 16.07 7.99 1.11
C ASN A 292 16.27 9.15 0.11
N ILE A 293 15.20 9.86 -0.19
CA ILE A 293 15.16 10.90 -1.23
C ILE A 293 14.64 12.23 -0.69
N GLN A 294 15.11 13.34 -1.27
CA GLN A 294 14.53 14.66 -1.03
C GLN A 294 13.13 14.75 -1.65
N GLY A 295 12.29 15.63 -1.09
CA GLY A 295 10.95 15.91 -1.63
C GLY A 295 9.78 15.36 -0.82
N TYR A 296 10.03 14.55 0.22
CA TYR A 296 8.99 13.99 1.07
C TYR A 296 8.09 15.05 1.75
N LYS A 297 8.61 16.25 2.02
CA LYS A 297 7.80 17.38 2.52
C LYS A 297 6.74 17.82 1.50
N PHE A 298 7.12 17.92 0.23
CA PHE A 298 6.21 18.27 -0.86
C PHE A 298 5.17 17.16 -1.05
N LEU A 299 5.61 15.89 -1.11
CA LEU A 299 4.70 14.74 -1.21
C LEU A 299 3.69 14.69 -0.04
N SER A 300 4.15 14.97 1.18
CA SER A 300 3.31 15.07 2.38
C SER A 300 2.25 16.18 2.27
N ALA A 301 2.61 17.34 1.73
CA ALA A 301 1.66 18.43 1.48
C ALA A 301 0.61 18.03 0.43
N VAL A 302 1.03 17.41 -0.68
CA VAL A 302 0.12 16.97 -1.75
C VAL A 302 -0.84 15.89 -1.25
N LEU A 303 -0.37 14.92 -0.44
CA LEU A 303 -1.22 13.91 0.17
C LEU A 303 -2.28 14.52 1.10
N TYR A 304 -1.94 15.57 1.84
CA TYR A 304 -2.90 16.29 2.67
C TYR A 304 -3.98 16.98 1.83
N VAL A 305 -3.59 17.66 0.75
CA VAL A 305 -4.52 18.30 -0.19
C VAL A 305 -5.42 17.26 -0.86
N ALA A 306 -4.86 16.13 -1.30
CA ALA A 306 -5.63 15.02 -1.87
C ALA A 306 -6.65 14.46 -0.87
N ALA A 307 -6.29 14.35 0.42
CA ALA A 307 -7.23 13.92 1.46
C ALA A 307 -8.40 14.89 1.64
N VAL A 308 -8.13 16.20 1.59
CA VAL A 308 -9.17 17.25 1.62
C VAL A 308 -10.08 17.14 0.38
N ILE A 309 -9.51 16.94 -0.81
CA ILE A 309 -10.27 16.75 -2.06
C ILE A 309 -11.18 15.51 -1.97
N CYS A 310 -10.70 14.40 -1.41
CA CYS A 310 -11.53 13.21 -1.22
C CYS A 310 -12.78 13.50 -0.38
N VAL A 311 -12.62 14.18 0.76
CA VAL A 311 -13.75 14.51 1.65
C VAL A 311 -14.68 15.52 1.01
N LEU A 312 -14.17 16.48 0.23
CA LEU A 312 -14.99 17.55 -0.35
C LEU A 312 -15.76 17.17 -1.61
N TYR A 313 -15.12 16.44 -2.52
CA TYR A 313 -15.62 16.27 -3.88
C TYR A 313 -16.01 14.83 -4.22
N CYS A 314 -15.57 13.85 -3.44
CA CYS A 314 -15.76 12.43 -3.77
C CYS A 314 -16.86 11.74 -2.95
N GLN A 315 -17.52 12.45 -2.03
CA GLN A 315 -18.58 11.90 -1.19
C GLN A 315 -19.88 11.66 -1.99
N GLY A 316 -20.28 12.59 -2.87
CA GLY A 316 -21.47 12.45 -3.71
C GLY A 316 -21.25 11.57 -4.93
N GLU A 317 -20.05 11.63 -5.49
CA GLU A 317 -19.69 10.97 -6.75
C GLU A 317 -18.44 10.11 -6.59
N ILE A 318 -18.63 8.86 -6.14
CA ILE A 318 -17.55 7.91 -5.82
C ILE A 318 -16.59 7.69 -7.00
N TYR A 319 -17.06 7.81 -8.25
CA TYR A 319 -16.20 7.61 -9.43
C TYR A 319 -15.05 8.64 -9.50
N ARG A 320 -15.21 9.84 -8.94
CA ARG A 320 -14.13 10.86 -8.87
C ARG A 320 -12.95 10.36 -8.05
N LEU A 321 -13.22 9.49 -7.07
CA LEU A 321 -12.22 8.89 -6.20
C LEU A 321 -11.20 8.03 -6.96
N ASN A 322 -11.63 7.37 -8.04
CA ASN A 322 -10.73 6.60 -8.91
C ASN A 322 -9.58 7.48 -9.44
N PHE A 323 -9.90 8.70 -9.87
CA PHE A 323 -8.90 9.62 -10.42
C PHE A 323 -7.98 10.19 -9.35
N VAL A 324 -8.49 10.49 -8.16
CA VAL A 324 -7.66 10.96 -7.04
C VAL A 324 -6.66 9.88 -6.59
N ILE A 325 -7.13 8.64 -6.42
CA ILE A 325 -6.27 7.49 -6.07
C ILE A 325 -5.20 7.29 -7.17
N THR A 326 -5.61 7.32 -8.43
CA THR A 326 -4.71 7.19 -9.58
C THR A 326 -3.64 8.28 -9.59
N GLY A 327 -4.02 9.53 -9.34
CA GLY A 327 -3.08 10.65 -9.23
C GLY A 327 -2.06 10.46 -8.10
N VAL A 328 -2.48 9.93 -6.95
CA VAL A 328 -1.55 9.61 -5.86
C VAL A 328 -0.58 8.48 -6.24
N PHE A 329 -1.04 7.44 -6.95
CA PHE A 329 -0.14 6.41 -7.47
C PHE A 329 0.92 6.97 -8.42
N ILE A 330 0.53 7.86 -9.34
CA ILE A 330 1.47 8.57 -10.23
C ILE A 330 2.49 9.36 -9.40
N LEU A 331 2.01 10.18 -8.46
CA LEU A 331 2.88 11.05 -7.65
C LEU A 331 3.87 10.26 -6.80
N VAL A 332 3.40 9.19 -6.14
CA VAL A 332 4.27 8.31 -5.33
C VAL A 332 5.30 7.64 -6.23
N THR A 333 4.91 7.14 -7.40
CA THR A 333 5.81 6.46 -8.33
C THR A 333 6.86 7.42 -8.90
N LEU A 334 6.43 8.60 -9.38
CA LEU A 334 7.33 9.65 -9.86
C LEU A 334 8.29 10.11 -8.76
N HIS A 335 7.81 10.27 -7.54
CA HIS A 335 8.67 10.63 -6.41
C HIS A 335 9.73 9.55 -6.15
N GLN A 336 9.37 8.26 -6.12
CA GLN A 336 10.33 7.16 -5.92
C GLN A 336 11.27 6.92 -7.12
N LEU A 337 10.87 7.33 -8.33
CA LEU A 337 11.66 7.17 -9.54
C LEU A 337 12.65 8.33 -9.74
N LEU A 338 12.18 9.57 -9.60
CA LEU A 338 12.93 10.80 -9.89
C LEU A 338 13.60 11.40 -8.65
N GLY A 339 13.25 10.92 -7.46
CA GLY A 339 13.78 11.44 -6.20
C GLY A 339 15.31 11.37 -6.17
N ARG A 340 15.94 12.51 -5.89
CA ARG A 340 17.39 12.60 -5.72
C ARG A 340 17.76 11.98 -4.37
N ASN A 341 18.63 10.96 -4.40
CA ASN A 341 19.12 10.31 -3.19
C ASN A 341 19.83 11.32 -2.28
N VAL A 342 19.53 11.25 -0.99
CA VAL A 342 20.28 11.94 0.05
C VAL A 342 21.29 10.93 0.57
N ASN A 343 22.56 11.17 0.25
CA ASN A 343 23.68 10.40 0.79
C ASN A 343 23.95 10.81 2.23
#